data_AF-A0A9W8NCV6-F1
#
_entry.id   AF-A0A9W8NCV6-F1
#
_cell.length_a   1.000
_cell.length_b   1.000
_cell.length_c   1.000
_cell.angle_alpha   90.00
_cell.angle_beta   90.00
_cell.angle_gamma   90.00
#
_symmetry.space_group_name_H-M   'P 1'
#
loop_
_entity.id
_entity.type
_entity.pdbx_description
1 polymer ?
#
loop_
_entity_poly.entity_id
_entity_poly.type
_entity_poly.pdbx_seq_one_letter_code
_entity_poly.pdbx_strand_id
1 'polypeptide(L)'
;MWSDTGSSWSVDHVTGDYTAHIRSPTGLPTDPALTSHGVEQADELAGHLLDLHPPIDQVYSSPYYRCLQTISPYVSRRNARRNKEPAHDDGTPFSRLSTRVDAGLGEWYGQAHFEHPASAPLSKLSSLFADLDVDYVSSPAPRRCGSVPDDTTVEDFRAFTCGLSKYRRQTTDQISQLSLGSREPVSPDDKKPYQGTGFELSTRWVCEANSDCSFLGGGEERGWRFSGDESFIELGQEGLQTSTLETHSGTGFKQGEDTSSCGSRADISKL
;
A
#
# COMPACT_ATOMS: atom_id res chain seq x y z
N MET A 1 0.94 -7.37 -11.25
CA MET A 1 0.00 -6.45 -11.95
C MET A 1 -1.44 -6.69 -11.50
N TRP A 2 -2.02 -5.71 -10.80
CA TRP A 2 -3.31 -5.80 -10.11
C TRP A 2 -4.48 -6.06 -11.04
N SER A 3 -5.01 -7.27 -11.03
CA SER A 3 -6.25 -7.61 -11.73
C SER A 3 -7.07 -8.56 -10.87
N ASP A 4 -7.76 -8.04 -9.85
CA ASP A 4 -9.07 -8.61 -9.50
C ASP A 4 -9.99 -7.82 -8.55
N THR A 5 -9.87 -6.50 -8.39
CA THR A 5 -10.93 -5.72 -7.71
C THR A 5 -11.98 -5.23 -8.71
N GLY A 6 -12.67 -6.14 -9.42
CA GLY A 6 -13.78 -5.78 -10.33
C GLY A 6 -13.45 -4.72 -11.39
N SER A 7 -12.16 -4.54 -11.69
CA SER A 7 -11.61 -3.37 -12.38
C SER A 7 -11.23 -3.77 -13.80
N SER A 8 -12.14 -3.58 -14.74
CA SER A 8 -11.85 -3.71 -16.17
C SER A 8 -11.14 -2.45 -16.67
N TRP A 9 -9.92 -2.23 -16.17
CA TRP A 9 -8.99 -1.32 -16.80
C TRP A 9 -7.84 -2.12 -17.42
N SER A 10 -7.35 -1.65 -18.56
CA SER A 10 -6.19 -2.19 -19.25
C SER A 10 -5.17 -1.07 -19.44
N VAL A 11 -3.92 -1.46 -19.61
CA VAL A 11 -2.85 -0.53 -19.98
C VAL A 11 -2.17 -1.03 -21.24
N ASP A 12 -1.93 -0.12 -22.17
CA ASP A 12 -1.03 -0.38 -23.29
C ASP A 12 0.41 -0.40 -22.75
N HIS A 13 1.06 -1.56 -22.81
CA HIS A 13 2.41 -1.74 -22.30
C HIS A 13 3.48 -0.94 -23.06
N VAL A 14 3.20 -0.46 -24.27
CA VAL A 14 4.12 0.36 -25.06
C VAL A 14 3.95 1.83 -24.69
N THR A 15 2.72 2.33 -24.70
CA THR A 15 2.44 3.77 -24.51
C THR A 15 2.21 4.17 -23.07
N GLY A 16 1.85 3.22 -22.20
CA GLY A 16 1.40 3.48 -20.83
C GLY A 16 -0.03 4.01 -20.75
N ASP A 17 -0.82 3.92 -21.82
CA ASP A 17 -2.18 4.44 -21.82
C ASP A 17 -3.14 3.53 -21.06
N TYR A 18 -3.71 4.05 -19.98
CA TYR A 18 -4.72 3.37 -19.18
C TYR A 18 -6.12 3.63 -19.73
N THR A 19 -6.89 2.57 -19.94
CA THR A 19 -8.29 2.67 -20.39
C THR A 19 -9.20 1.86 -19.49
N ALA A 20 -10.44 2.31 -19.30
CA ALA A 20 -11.45 1.58 -18.54
C ALA A 20 -12.80 1.69 -19.24
N HIS A 21 -13.56 0.60 -19.25
CA HIS A 21 -14.91 0.59 -19.84
C HIS A 21 -15.94 1.26 -18.93
N ILE A 22 -15.71 1.22 -17.62
CA ILE A 22 -16.59 1.83 -16.61
C ILE A 22 -15.96 3.14 -16.15
N ARG A 23 -16.73 4.22 -16.21
CA ARG A 23 -16.28 5.52 -15.71
C ARG A 23 -16.19 5.50 -14.20
N SER A 24 -15.04 5.84 -13.66
CA SER A 24 -14.86 6.02 -12.23
C SER A 24 -15.46 7.35 -11.74
N PRO A 25 -15.82 7.45 -10.45
CA PRO A 25 -16.26 8.70 -9.83
C PRO A 25 -15.21 9.82 -9.90
N THR A 26 -13.93 9.46 -9.88
CA THR A 26 -12.82 10.40 -10.02
C THR A 26 -12.50 10.74 -11.47
N GLY A 27 -12.97 9.94 -12.43
CA GLY A 27 -12.69 10.07 -13.86
C GLY A 27 -11.40 9.39 -14.31
N LEU A 28 -10.62 8.83 -13.37
CA LEU A 28 -9.38 8.10 -13.64
C LEU A 28 -9.67 6.61 -13.94
N PRO A 29 -9.13 6.03 -15.03
CA PRO A 29 -9.33 4.63 -15.38
C PRO A 29 -8.90 3.63 -14.29
N THR A 30 -7.83 3.96 -13.55
CA THR A 30 -7.22 3.12 -12.51
C THR A 30 -7.86 3.26 -11.13
N ASP A 31 -8.94 4.03 -11.03
CA ASP A 31 -9.58 4.35 -9.76
C ASP A 31 -11.08 3.98 -9.72
N PRO A 32 -11.43 2.72 -10.00
CA PRO A 32 -12.82 2.28 -10.01
C PRO A 32 -13.44 2.32 -8.61
N ALA A 33 -14.78 2.41 -8.57
CA ALA A 33 -15.55 2.18 -7.36
C ALA A 33 -15.54 0.69 -6.96
N LEU A 34 -15.81 0.41 -5.68
CA LEU A 34 -16.06 -0.94 -5.20
C LEU A 34 -17.29 -1.54 -5.91
N THR A 35 -17.27 -2.86 -6.08
CA THR A 35 -18.46 -3.64 -6.48
C THR A 35 -19.52 -3.60 -5.36
N SER A 36 -20.76 -4.03 -5.64
CA SER A 36 -21.79 -4.15 -4.60
C SER A 36 -21.33 -5.03 -3.43
N HIS A 37 -20.72 -6.17 -3.73
CA HIS A 37 -20.11 -7.06 -2.74
C HIS A 37 -19.00 -6.38 -1.94
N GLY A 38 -18.15 -5.59 -2.61
CA GLY A 38 -17.10 -4.82 -1.93
C GLY A 38 -17.65 -3.74 -0.99
N VAL A 39 -18.81 -3.17 -1.30
CA VAL A 39 -19.51 -2.23 -0.40
C VAL A 39 -20.06 -2.95 0.83
N GLU A 40 -20.60 -4.16 0.66
CA GLU A 40 -21.06 -5.00 1.79
C GLU A 40 -19.89 -5.38 2.71
N GLN A 41 -18.75 -5.81 2.15
CA GLN A 41 -17.52 -6.10 2.91
C GLN A 41 -17.00 -4.87 3.69
N ALA A 42 -17.07 -3.68 3.08
CA ALA A 42 -16.70 -2.43 3.77
C ALA A 42 -17.62 -2.11 4.95
N ASP A 43 -18.90 -2.44 4.84
CA ASP A 43 -19.89 -2.25 5.89
C ASP A 43 -19.71 -3.24 7.06
N GLU A 44 -19.29 -4.47 6.77
CA GLU A 44 -18.90 -5.49 7.77
C GLU A 44 -17.61 -5.09 8.49
N LEU A 45 -16.57 -4.68 7.74
CA LEU A 45 -15.34 -4.13 8.28
C LEU A 45 -15.64 -2.95 9.22
N ALA A 46 -16.50 -2.03 8.82
CA ALA A 46 -16.90 -0.90 9.65
C ALA A 46 -17.57 -1.34 10.96
N GLY A 47 -18.37 -2.41 10.95
CA GLY A 47 -18.92 -3.01 12.15
C GLY A 47 -17.81 -3.49 13.10
N HIS A 48 -16.87 -4.27 12.56
CA HIS A 48 -15.75 -4.80 13.32
C HIS A 48 -14.83 -3.72 13.90
N LEU A 49 -14.49 -2.68 13.11
CA LEU A 49 -13.64 -1.58 13.56
C LEU A 49 -14.24 -0.75 14.71
N LEU A 50 -15.57 -0.71 14.82
CA LEU A 50 -16.25 0.00 15.91
C LEU A 50 -16.12 -0.70 17.27
N ASP A 51 -15.79 -1.99 17.26
CA ASP A 51 -15.68 -2.81 18.47
C ASP A 51 -14.22 -3.04 18.89
N LEU A 52 -13.25 -2.44 18.17
CA LEU A 52 -11.84 -2.51 18.48
C LEU A 52 -11.50 -1.81 19.82
N HIS A 53 -10.58 -2.43 20.55
CA HIS A 53 -10.02 -1.91 21.79
C HIS A 53 -8.47 -1.94 21.73
N PRO A 54 -7.79 -0.79 21.95
CA PRO A 54 -8.37 0.56 22.10
C PRO A 54 -9.09 1.04 20.82
N PRO A 55 -9.98 2.04 20.92
CA PRO A 55 -10.64 2.60 19.74
C PRO A 55 -9.62 3.28 18.82
N ILE A 56 -9.96 3.41 17.54
CA ILE A 56 -9.12 4.11 16.56
C ILE A 56 -9.25 5.62 16.77
N ASP A 57 -8.12 6.29 17.00
CA ASP A 57 -8.09 7.74 17.18
C ASP A 57 -7.98 8.50 15.86
N GLN A 58 -7.22 7.98 14.90
CA GLN A 58 -6.93 8.62 13.61
C GLN A 58 -7.02 7.61 12.46
N VAL A 59 -7.57 8.05 11.32
CA VAL A 59 -7.60 7.29 10.07
C VAL A 59 -6.68 7.95 9.05
N TYR A 60 -5.84 7.13 8.40
CA TYR A 60 -5.09 7.48 7.20
C TYR A 60 -5.55 6.57 6.08
N SER A 61 -5.70 7.10 4.87
CA SER A 61 -6.13 6.32 3.71
C SER A 61 -5.38 6.73 2.45
N SER A 62 -5.20 5.77 1.55
CA SER A 62 -4.72 6.00 0.20
C SER A 62 -5.68 6.94 -0.55
N PRO A 63 -5.19 7.80 -1.46
CA PRO A 63 -6.03 8.73 -2.22
C PRO A 63 -6.94 8.07 -3.28
N TYR A 64 -6.91 6.76 -3.45
CA TYR A 64 -7.82 6.07 -4.37
C TYR A 64 -9.25 6.03 -3.82
N TYR A 65 -10.22 6.27 -4.69
CA TYR A 65 -11.64 6.28 -4.38
C TYR A 65 -12.07 5.00 -3.66
N ARG A 66 -11.62 3.83 -4.13
CA ARG A 66 -11.95 2.54 -3.48
C ARG A 66 -11.51 2.48 -2.02
N CYS A 67 -10.31 2.99 -1.70
CA CYS A 67 -9.77 2.99 -0.33
C CYS A 67 -10.56 3.91 0.59
N LEU A 68 -10.94 5.09 0.10
CA LEU A 68 -11.81 6.01 0.83
C LEU A 68 -13.23 5.44 0.98
N GLN A 69 -13.76 4.79 -0.05
CA GLN A 69 -15.06 4.12 -0.02
C GLN A 69 -15.08 2.98 1.02
N THR A 70 -13.99 2.21 1.16
CA THR A 70 -13.88 1.13 2.16
C THR A 70 -13.97 1.66 3.59
N ILE A 71 -13.29 2.78 3.91
CA ILE A 71 -13.22 3.28 5.29
C ILE A 71 -14.38 4.24 5.66
N SER A 72 -15.06 4.81 4.66
CA SER A 72 -16.14 5.79 4.85
C SER A 72 -17.27 5.33 5.78
N PRO A 73 -17.77 4.06 5.71
CA PRO A 73 -18.83 3.61 6.62
C PRO A 73 -18.37 3.60 8.08
N TYR A 74 -17.12 3.25 8.36
CA TYR A 74 -16.56 3.28 9.71
C TYR A 74 -16.55 4.70 10.28
N VAL A 75 -15.98 5.65 9.54
CA VAL A 75 -15.85 7.05 9.99
C VAL A 75 -17.23 7.67 10.22
N SER A 76 -18.17 7.44 9.29
CA SER A 76 -19.55 7.93 9.38
C SER A 76 -20.26 7.36 10.63
N ARG A 77 -20.16 6.04 10.86
CA ARG A 77 -20.78 5.37 12.01
C ARG A 77 -20.13 5.77 13.33
N ARG A 78 -18.79 5.93 13.40
CA ARG A 78 -18.08 6.40 14.62
C ARG A 78 -18.56 7.79 14.99
N ASN A 79 -18.59 8.71 14.03
CA ASN A 79 -19.05 10.08 14.24
C ASN A 79 -20.53 10.13 14.66
N ALA A 80 -21.39 9.31 14.03
CA ALA A 80 -22.80 9.20 14.40
C ALA A 80 -23.03 8.59 15.79
N ARG A 81 -22.24 7.58 16.20
CA ARG A 81 -22.27 7.02 17.56
C ARG A 81 -21.86 8.08 18.59
N ARG A 82 -20.76 8.79 18.34
CA ARG A 82 -20.27 9.84 19.25
C ARG A 82 -21.20 11.04 19.38
N ASN A 83 -21.89 11.44 18.32
CA ASN A 83 -22.90 12.50 18.37
C ASN A 83 -24.11 12.18 19.28
N LYS A 84 -24.33 10.90 19.62
CA LYS A 84 -25.40 10.47 20.53
C LYS A 84 -24.96 10.41 21.99
N GLU A 85 -23.65 10.40 22.26
CA GLU A 85 -23.13 10.39 23.61
C GLU A 85 -23.17 11.80 24.21
N PRO A 86 -23.45 11.94 25.52
CA PRO A 86 -23.42 13.23 26.18
C PRO A 86 -22.02 13.85 26.05
N ALA A 87 -21.98 15.18 25.90
CA ALA A 87 -20.73 15.94 25.94
C ALA A 87 -19.93 15.60 27.22
N HIS A 88 -18.61 15.68 27.14
CA HIS A 88 -17.80 15.62 28.35
C HIS A 88 -18.27 16.69 29.35
N ASP A 89 -18.18 16.37 30.65
CA ASP A 89 -18.56 17.28 31.75
C ASP A 89 -17.84 18.63 31.70
N ASP A 90 -16.72 18.73 30.98
CA ASP A 90 -15.94 19.96 30.79
C ASP A 90 -16.45 20.87 29.66
N GLY A 91 -17.50 20.47 28.94
CA GLY A 91 -18.09 21.22 27.84
C GLY A 91 -17.21 21.28 26.57
N THR A 92 -16.10 20.53 26.51
CA THR A 92 -15.28 20.45 25.31
C THR A 92 -16.02 19.67 24.21
N PRO A 93 -16.19 20.24 23.01
CA PRO A 93 -16.79 19.52 21.90
C PRO A 93 -15.85 18.38 21.47
N PHE A 94 -16.43 17.20 21.23
CA PHE A 94 -15.67 16.06 20.74
C PHE A 94 -15.03 16.37 19.37
N SER A 95 -13.76 16.00 19.21
CA SER A 95 -13.12 16.04 17.90
C SER A 95 -13.78 15.01 16.98
N ARG A 96 -14.44 15.48 15.93
CA ARG A 96 -14.96 14.63 14.85
C ARG A 96 -13.79 13.86 14.23
N LEU A 97 -13.97 12.55 13.97
CA LEU A 97 -12.97 11.79 13.23
C LEU A 97 -13.01 12.19 11.77
N SER A 98 -11.86 12.60 11.25
CA SER A 98 -11.61 12.87 9.83
C SER A 98 -10.58 11.88 9.27
N THR A 99 -10.65 11.63 7.97
CA THR A 99 -9.73 10.78 7.23
C THR A 99 -8.62 11.62 6.64
N ARG A 100 -7.37 11.31 6.99
CA ARG A 100 -6.17 11.91 6.40
C ARG A 100 -5.82 11.18 5.11
N VAL A 101 -5.83 11.90 3.99
CA VAL A 101 -5.47 11.33 2.70
C VAL A 101 -3.95 11.40 2.55
N ASP A 102 -3.28 10.25 2.50
CA ASP A 102 -1.82 10.15 2.38
C ASP A 102 -1.42 9.44 1.08
N ALA A 103 -0.78 10.18 0.19
CA ALA A 103 -0.23 9.70 -1.08
C ALA A 103 0.93 8.71 -0.91
N GLY A 104 1.61 8.71 0.23
CA GLY A 104 2.59 7.69 0.62
C GLY A 104 1.99 6.29 0.78
N LEU A 105 0.67 6.20 0.96
CA LEU A 105 -0.10 4.94 0.96
C LEU A 105 -0.65 4.60 -0.44
N GLY A 106 -0.07 5.18 -1.49
CA GLY A 106 -0.47 4.95 -2.88
C GLY A 106 -0.19 3.53 -3.38
N GLU A 107 -0.84 3.20 -4.49
CA GLU A 107 -0.65 1.94 -5.21
C GLU A 107 0.77 1.80 -5.75
N TRP A 108 1.26 0.57 -5.77
CA TRP A 108 2.47 0.21 -6.50
C TRP A 108 2.09 -0.45 -7.83
N TYR A 109 2.54 0.15 -8.92
CA TYR A 109 2.15 -0.25 -10.28
C TYR A 109 3.18 -1.13 -11.01
N GLY A 110 4.30 -1.47 -10.39
CA GLY A 110 5.41 -2.15 -11.08
C GLY A 110 6.44 -1.20 -11.65
N GLN A 111 7.56 -1.75 -12.12
CA GLN A 111 8.58 -0.98 -12.83
C GLN A 111 8.19 -0.85 -14.31
N ALA A 112 8.10 0.38 -14.81
CA ALA A 112 7.79 0.67 -16.21
C ALA A 112 8.73 1.74 -16.78
N HIS A 113 8.90 1.76 -18.10
CA HIS A 113 9.59 2.83 -18.84
C HIS A 113 8.72 4.09 -19.03
N PHE A 114 7.47 4.06 -18.58
CA PHE A 114 6.54 5.18 -18.58
C PHE A 114 6.09 5.54 -17.16
N GLU A 115 5.50 6.72 -17.00
CA GLU A 115 4.95 7.14 -15.71
C GLU A 115 3.54 6.57 -15.48
N HIS A 116 3.36 5.93 -14.33
CA HIS A 116 2.02 5.50 -13.89
C HIS A 116 1.12 6.69 -13.53
N PRO A 117 -0.21 6.54 -13.64
CA PRO A 117 -1.17 7.59 -13.31
C PRO A 117 -1.08 7.98 -11.83
N ALA A 118 -1.20 9.28 -11.57
CA ALA A 118 -1.40 9.79 -10.23
C ALA A 118 -2.85 9.57 -9.78
N SER A 119 -3.05 9.50 -8.47
CA SER A 119 -4.39 9.53 -7.87
C SER A 119 -5.09 10.87 -8.07
N ALA A 120 -6.39 10.91 -7.78
CA ALA A 120 -7.17 12.13 -7.87
C ALA A 120 -6.68 13.19 -6.86
N PRO A 121 -6.72 14.49 -7.21
CA PRO A 121 -6.33 15.55 -6.28
C PRO A 121 -7.33 15.63 -5.11
N LEU A 122 -6.86 16.07 -3.95
CA LEU A 122 -7.68 16.20 -2.74
C LEU A 122 -8.95 17.04 -2.98
N SER A 123 -8.88 18.10 -3.79
CA SER A 123 -10.05 18.93 -4.16
C SER A 123 -11.17 18.13 -4.83
N LYS A 124 -10.81 17.15 -5.68
CA LYS A 124 -11.78 16.24 -6.30
C LYS A 124 -12.34 15.27 -5.26
N LEU A 125 -11.50 14.73 -4.39
CA LEU A 125 -11.91 13.79 -3.34
C LEU A 125 -12.82 14.44 -2.28
N SER A 126 -12.56 15.68 -1.89
CA SER A 126 -13.40 16.45 -0.97
C SER A 126 -14.80 16.74 -1.52
N SER A 127 -14.99 16.70 -2.85
CA SER A 127 -16.33 16.77 -3.45
C SER A 127 -17.11 15.45 -3.38
N LEU A 128 -16.42 14.34 -3.11
CA LEU A 128 -16.99 12.99 -3.08
C LEU A 128 -17.14 12.44 -1.65
N PHE A 129 -16.30 12.88 -0.72
CA PHE A 129 -16.28 12.42 0.67
C PHE A 129 -16.32 13.60 1.65
N ALA A 130 -17.21 13.54 2.64
CA ALA A 130 -17.44 14.63 3.59
C ALA A 130 -16.42 14.67 4.74
N ASP A 131 -15.89 13.52 5.15
CA ASP A 131 -15.07 13.37 6.38
C ASP A 131 -13.57 13.30 6.06
N LEU A 132 -13.07 14.26 5.30
CA LEU A 132 -11.64 14.38 4.99
C LEU A 132 -10.97 15.48 5.83
N ASP A 133 -9.77 15.20 6.30
CA ASP A 133 -8.87 16.19 6.92
C ASP A 133 -8.16 16.96 5.80
N VAL A 134 -8.66 18.16 5.50
CA VAL A 134 -8.13 18.99 4.40
C VAL A 134 -6.83 19.71 4.75
N ASP A 135 -6.53 19.83 6.05
CA ASP A 135 -5.34 20.52 6.56
C ASP A 135 -4.14 19.58 6.70
N TYR A 136 -4.37 18.27 6.56
CA TYR A 136 -3.31 17.27 6.61
C TYR A 136 -2.35 17.38 5.42
N VAL A 137 -1.06 17.42 5.73
CA VAL A 137 0.03 17.39 4.74
C VAL A 137 0.46 15.95 4.50
N SER A 138 0.16 15.45 3.31
CA SER A 138 0.52 14.10 2.86
C SER A 138 2.02 13.85 2.86
N SER A 139 2.41 12.60 3.14
CA SER A 139 3.75 12.10 2.82
C SER A 139 3.97 12.11 1.30
N PRO A 140 5.23 12.15 0.82
CA PRO A 140 5.52 12.02 -0.61
C PRO A 140 5.00 10.71 -1.18
N ALA A 141 4.40 10.76 -2.37
CA ALA A 141 4.00 9.56 -3.08
C ALA A 141 5.21 8.68 -3.40
N PRO A 142 5.05 7.34 -3.45
CA PRO A 142 6.09 6.46 -3.96
C PRO A 142 6.46 6.85 -5.40
N ARG A 143 7.66 6.44 -5.82
CA ARG A 143 8.10 6.67 -7.20
C ARG A 143 7.09 6.06 -8.17
N ARG A 144 6.79 6.77 -9.24
CA ARG A 144 5.89 6.31 -10.32
C ARG A 144 6.54 5.29 -11.26
N CYS A 145 7.70 4.77 -10.86
CA CYS A 145 8.41 3.62 -11.40
C CYS A 145 8.68 2.71 -10.20
N GLY A 146 8.02 1.56 -10.12
CA GLY A 146 8.12 0.65 -8.99
C GLY A 146 9.52 0.04 -8.82
N SER A 147 9.81 -0.44 -7.61
CA SER A 147 10.94 -1.33 -7.30
C SER A 147 10.41 -2.61 -6.65
N VAL A 148 10.96 -3.77 -7.02
CA VAL A 148 10.58 -5.08 -6.46
C VAL A 148 11.51 -5.43 -5.28
N PRO A 149 11.04 -6.12 -4.23
CA PRO A 149 11.91 -6.65 -3.17
C PRO A 149 12.94 -7.66 -3.69
N ASP A 150 14.09 -7.77 -3.02
CA ASP A 150 15.20 -8.66 -3.42
C ASP A 150 14.82 -10.17 -3.36
N ASP A 151 13.86 -10.55 -2.52
CA ASP A 151 13.38 -11.93 -2.40
C ASP A 151 11.84 -11.98 -2.32
N THR A 152 11.21 -12.37 -3.42
CA THR A 152 9.75 -12.51 -3.54
C THR A 152 9.23 -13.88 -3.07
N THR A 153 10.12 -14.78 -2.63
CA THR A 153 9.74 -16.14 -2.21
C THR A 153 9.31 -16.21 -0.75
N VAL A 154 9.66 -15.19 0.03
CA VAL A 154 9.28 -15.06 1.43
C VAL A 154 7.85 -14.53 1.54
N GLU A 155 6.98 -15.30 2.18
CA GLU A 155 5.63 -14.84 2.53
C GLU A 155 5.71 -13.93 3.76
N ASP A 156 5.83 -12.62 3.52
CA ASP A 156 6.07 -11.60 4.57
C ASP A 156 4.76 -11.14 5.24
N PHE A 157 3.67 -11.03 4.47
CA PHE A 157 2.34 -10.64 4.98
C PHE A 157 1.23 -11.22 4.10
N ARG A 158 0.05 -11.41 4.70
CA ARG A 158 -1.18 -11.78 4.00
C ARG A 158 -1.90 -10.50 3.60
N ALA A 159 -2.50 -10.48 2.42
CA ALA A 159 -3.30 -9.34 1.96
C ALA A 159 -4.55 -9.84 1.22
N PHE A 160 -5.65 -9.98 1.95
CA PHE A 160 -6.96 -10.34 1.39
C PHE A 160 -7.86 -9.11 1.25
N THR A 161 -8.90 -9.23 0.44
CA THR A 161 -9.91 -8.19 0.26
C THR A 161 -10.55 -7.86 1.62
N CYS A 162 -10.52 -6.58 1.99
CA CYS A 162 -10.98 -6.09 3.30
C CYS A 162 -10.36 -6.82 4.50
N GLY A 163 -9.17 -7.43 4.36
CA GLY A 163 -8.47 -8.06 5.46
C GLY A 163 -7.88 -7.05 6.45
N LEU A 164 -7.95 -7.36 7.74
CA LEU A 164 -7.44 -6.51 8.81
C LEU A 164 -6.12 -7.05 9.38
N SER A 165 -5.06 -6.26 9.28
CA SER A 165 -3.81 -6.49 10.01
C SER A 165 -3.71 -5.57 11.22
N LYS A 166 -3.26 -6.12 12.36
CA LYS A 166 -3.12 -5.39 13.63
C LYS A 166 -1.70 -5.53 14.15
N TYR A 167 -1.06 -4.41 14.41
CA TYR A 167 0.31 -4.36 14.94
C TYR A 167 0.33 -3.64 16.30
N ARG A 168 1.06 -4.20 17.27
CA ARG A 168 1.28 -3.60 18.58
C ARG A 168 2.76 -3.41 18.86
N ARG A 169 3.14 -2.22 19.31
CA ARG A 169 4.50 -1.93 19.77
C ARG A 169 4.79 -2.67 21.07
N GLN A 170 5.95 -3.32 21.17
CA GLN A 170 6.43 -3.91 22.42
C GLN A 170 6.86 -2.79 23.38
N THR A 171 6.46 -2.92 24.65
CA THR A 171 6.91 -2.03 25.72
C THR A 171 8.33 -2.41 26.16
N THR A 172 9.06 -1.44 26.74
CA THR A 172 10.44 -1.63 27.21
C THR A 172 10.58 -2.82 28.18
N ASP A 173 9.55 -3.12 28.98
CA ASP A 173 9.53 -4.24 29.92
C ASP A 173 9.48 -5.62 29.24
N GLN A 174 8.78 -5.73 28.11
CA GLN A 174 8.81 -6.94 27.28
C GLN A 174 10.17 -7.10 26.59
N ILE A 175 10.85 -5.98 26.30
CA ILE A 175 12.14 -5.97 25.63
C ILE A 175 13.26 -6.43 26.56
N SER A 176 13.24 -5.99 27.82
CA SER A 176 14.23 -6.35 28.84
C SER A 176 14.15 -7.83 29.25
N GLN A 177 12.96 -8.43 29.33
CA GLN A 177 12.79 -9.86 29.60
C GLN A 177 13.35 -10.76 28.46
N LEU A 178 13.21 -10.33 27.20
CA LEU A 178 13.81 -11.02 26.04
C LEU A 178 15.33 -10.85 25.95
N SER A 179 15.90 -9.80 26.55
CA SER A 179 17.35 -9.57 26.56
C SER A 179 18.11 -10.37 27.63
N LEU A 180 17.39 -10.90 28.62
CA LEU A 180 17.98 -11.65 29.75
C LEU A 180 17.99 -13.18 29.52
N GLY A 181 17.34 -13.66 28.46
CA GLY A 181 17.37 -15.04 28.02
C GLY A 181 18.21 -15.20 26.74
N SER A 182 19.21 -16.07 26.79
CA SER A 182 20.02 -16.55 25.65
C SER A 182 20.92 -15.52 24.95
N ARG A 183 22.13 -15.31 25.50
CA ARG A 183 23.31 -14.97 24.71
C ARG A 183 23.95 -16.26 24.18
N GLU A 184 23.27 -16.91 23.24
CA GLU A 184 23.94 -17.86 22.33
C GLU A 184 24.74 -17.03 21.31
N PRO A 185 25.98 -17.39 20.97
CA PRO A 185 26.76 -16.67 19.98
C PRO A 185 26.08 -16.83 18.61
N VAL A 186 25.53 -15.74 18.08
CA VAL A 186 24.95 -15.68 16.74
C VAL A 186 26.06 -15.97 15.72
N SER A 187 25.85 -17.00 14.90
CA SER A 187 26.72 -17.34 13.77
C SER A 187 26.70 -16.19 12.75
N PRO A 188 27.81 -15.86 12.06
CA PRO A 188 27.89 -14.69 11.16
C PRO A 188 26.92 -14.70 9.96
N ASP A 189 26.25 -15.82 9.70
CA ASP A 189 25.43 -16.03 8.49
C ASP A 189 23.91 -15.92 8.70
N ASP A 190 23.43 -15.66 9.92
CA ASP A 190 21.98 -15.45 10.18
C ASP A 190 21.57 -13.99 9.87
N LYS A 191 21.51 -13.65 8.58
CA LYS A 191 20.91 -12.39 8.12
C LYS A 191 19.38 -12.52 8.06
N LYS A 192 18.70 -12.22 9.17
CA LYS A 192 17.25 -11.93 9.12
C LYS A 192 17.04 -10.58 8.39
N PRO A 193 16.07 -10.44 7.46
CA PRO A 193 16.09 -9.35 6.47
C PRO A 193 15.78 -7.94 7.00
N TYR A 194 15.41 -7.77 8.27
CA TYR A 194 15.04 -6.47 8.82
C TYR A 194 15.85 -6.12 10.08
N GLN A 195 17.17 -6.02 9.90
CA GLN A 195 18.02 -5.18 10.76
C GLN A 195 18.85 -4.25 9.88
N GLY A 196 18.16 -3.34 9.19
CA GLY A 196 18.75 -2.19 8.52
C GLY A 196 19.08 -1.09 9.53
N THR A 197 20.36 -1.03 9.90
CA THR A 197 21.16 0.13 10.32
C THR A 197 20.44 1.45 10.67
N GLY A 198 20.56 1.88 11.93
CA GLY A 198 20.71 3.30 12.28
C GLY A 198 19.58 4.01 13.03
N PHE A 199 19.20 3.53 14.23
CA PHE A 199 18.97 4.33 15.45
C PHE A 199 18.54 3.38 16.59
N GLU A 200 19.22 3.42 17.74
CA GLU A 200 18.92 2.59 18.93
C GLU A 200 17.63 3.05 19.65
N LEU A 201 16.46 2.86 19.02
CA LEU A 201 15.15 3.08 19.64
C LEU A 201 14.19 1.90 19.37
N SER A 202 14.45 0.75 20.00
CA SER A 202 13.42 -0.24 20.44
C SER A 202 12.14 -0.43 19.57
N THR A 203 12.25 -0.61 18.25
CA THR A 203 11.10 -0.69 17.31
C THR A 203 10.55 -2.10 17.10
N ARG A 204 10.46 -2.94 18.14
CA ARG A 204 9.83 -4.26 17.97
C ARG A 204 8.31 -4.11 17.92
N TRP A 205 7.73 -4.22 16.74
CA TRP A 205 6.29 -4.40 16.52
C TRP A 205 5.95 -5.88 16.49
N VAL A 206 4.79 -6.25 17.05
CA VAL A 206 4.22 -7.60 16.97
C VAL A 206 2.97 -7.54 16.11
N CYS A 207 2.91 -8.40 15.10
CA CYS A 207 1.69 -8.65 14.34
C CYS A 207 0.75 -9.53 15.19
N GLU A 208 -0.39 -8.97 15.62
CA GLU A 208 -1.43 -9.68 16.39
C GLU A 208 -2.49 -10.31 15.50
N ALA A 209 -2.71 -9.72 14.32
CA ALA A 209 -3.58 -10.23 13.27
C ALA A 209 -2.94 -9.93 11.93
N ASN A 210 -2.94 -10.90 11.02
CA ASN A 210 -2.33 -10.81 9.70
C ASN A 210 -3.40 -11.06 8.63
N SER A 211 -4.02 -9.97 8.16
CA SER A 211 -5.16 -9.97 7.25
C SER A 211 -6.32 -10.86 7.71
N ASP A 212 -6.78 -10.66 8.94
CA ASP A 212 -7.98 -11.31 9.46
C ASP A 212 -9.21 -10.91 8.63
N CYS A 213 -9.98 -11.90 8.19
CA CYS A 213 -11.24 -11.76 7.45
C CYS A 213 -12.39 -12.49 8.18
N SER A 214 -12.19 -12.91 9.44
CA SER A 214 -13.18 -13.68 10.21
C SER A 214 -14.48 -12.94 10.48
N PHE A 215 -14.46 -11.59 10.40
CA PHE A 215 -15.64 -10.74 10.50
C PHE A 215 -16.41 -10.58 9.18
N LEU A 216 -15.88 -11.06 8.05
CA LEU A 216 -16.55 -11.00 6.76
C LEU A 216 -17.46 -12.22 6.58
N GLY A 217 -18.71 -12.00 6.16
CA GLY A 217 -19.64 -13.11 5.91
C GLY A 217 -19.17 -14.08 4.82
N GLY A 218 -18.39 -13.58 3.86
CA GLY A 218 -17.77 -14.34 2.78
C GLY A 218 -16.37 -14.91 3.09
N GLY A 219 -15.78 -14.57 4.24
CA GLY A 219 -14.41 -14.95 4.58
C GLY A 219 -13.34 -14.30 3.69
N GLU A 220 -12.20 -14.99 3.55
CA GLU A 220 -11.04 -14.49 2.80
C GLU A 220 -11.26 -14.57 1.28
N GLU A 221 -11.06 -13.45 0.57
CA GLU A 221 -11.22 -13.37 -0.88
C GLU A 221 -10.03 -12.65 -1.55
N ARG A 222 -9.63 -13.12 -2.73
CA ARG A 222 -8.65 -12.48 -3.65
C ARG A 222 -7.32 -12.11 -2.97
N GLY A 223 -6.73 -13.09 -2.27
CA GLY A 223 -5.43 -12.91 -1.62
C GLY A 223 -4.32 -12.52 -2.60
N TRP A 224 -3.48 -11.57 -2.19
CA TRP A 224 -2.35 -11.09 -2.95
C TRP A 224 -1.04 -11.27 -2.17
N ARG A 225 0.05 -11.52 -2.92
CA ARG A 225 1.43 -11.51 -2.45
C ARG A 225 2.33 -11.18 -3.63
N PHE A 226 3.54 -10.68 -3.35
CA PHE A 226 4.57 -10.58 -4.39
C PHE A 226 4.84 -11.95 -4.99
N SER A 227 4.85 -12.05 -6.32
CA SER A 227 5.19 -13.30 -7.01
C SER A 227 5.82 -13.04 -8.38
N GLY A 228 7.04 -13.55 -8.58
CA GLY A 228 7.73 -13.50 -9.88
C GLY A 228 8.34 -12.13 -10.21
N ASP A 229 8.68 -11.94 -11.48
CA ASP A 229 9.11 -10.65 -12.02
C ASP A 229 7.87 -9.80 -12.33
N GLU A 230 7.69 -8.72 -11.59
CA GLU A 230 6.56 -7.79 -11.73
C GLU A 230 6.91 -6.53 -12.53
N SER A 231 7.96 -6.59 -13.36
CA SER A 231 8.32 -5.54 -14.31
C SER A 231 7.48 -5.59 -15.60
N PHE A 232 7.25 -4.44 -16.22
CA PHE A 232 6.78 -4.41 -17.60
C PHE A 232 7.92 -4.83 -18.52
N ILE A 233 7.64 -5.73 -19.47
CA ILE A 233 8.64 -6.24 -20.41
C ILE A 233 9.24 -5.06 -21.18
N GLU A 234 10.54 -4.81 -21.00
CA GLU A 234 11.31 -3.97 -21.92
C GLU A 234 11.34 -4.69 -23.27
N LEU A 235 10.45 -4.31 -24.19
CA LEU A 235 10.61 -4.69 -25.57
C LEU A 235 11.84 -3.95 -26.09
N GLY A 236 12.96 -4.66 -26.14
CA GLY A 236 14.09 -4.24 -26.95
C GLY A 236 13.57 -3.86 -28.33
N GLN A 237 14.01 -2.71 -28.84
CA GLN A 237 13.78 -2.38 -30.25
C GLN A 237 14.20 -3.59 -31.08
N GLU A 238 13.27 -4.08 -31.91
CA GLU A 238 13.30 -5.33 -32.68
C GLU A 238 12.53 -6.49 -32.00
N GLY A 239 11.26 -6.62 -32.39
CA GLY A 239 10.41 -7.72 -31.96
C GLY A 239 10.96 -9.08 -32.38
N LEU A 240 11.53 -9.80 -31.41
CA LEU A 240 11.65 -11.26 -31.47
C LEU A 240 11.71 -11.82 -30.05
N GLN A 241 10.80 -12.74 -29.73
CA GLN A 241 10.84 -13.52 -28.49
C GLN A 241 12.19 -14.25 -28.41
N THR A 242 13.06 -13.88 -27.48
CA THR A 242 14.25 -14.67 -27.16
C THR A 242 13.86 -15.78 -26.20
N SER A 243 13.52 -16.94 -26.77
CA SER A 243 13.51 -18.20 -26.02
C SER A 243 14.92 -18.49 -25.52
N THR A 244 15.02 -18.82 -24.24
CA THR A 244 16.16 -19.42 -23.55
C THR A 244 16.88 -20.43 -24.44
N LEU A 245 18.20 -20.30 -24.62
CA LEU A 245 19.18 -21.40 -24.73
C LEU A 245 20.61 -20.86 -24.77
N GLU A 246 21.52 -21.72 -24.31
CA GLU A 246 22.85 -21.51 -23.75
C GLU A 246 23.94 -20.95 -24.69
N THR A 247 24.89 -20.25 -24.04
CA THR A 247 26.36 -20.21 -24.23
C THR A 247 26.93 -20.36 -25.65
N HIS A 248 27.62 -19.32 -26.16
CA HIS A 248 29.04 -19.39 -26.55
C HIS A 248 29.61 -18.00 -26.92
N SER A 249 30.86 -17.82 -26.49
CA SER A 249 31.84 -16.72 -26.66
C SER A 249 32.02 -16.13 -28.06
N GLY A 250 32.22 -14.81 -28.16
CA GLY A 250 32.81 -14.17 -29.35
C GLY A 250 32.71 -12.63 -29.39
N THR A 251 33.88 -11.98 -29.35
CA THR A 251 34.21 -10.54 -29.41
C THR A 251 33.65 -9.73 -30.60
N GLY A 252 33.36 -8.42 -30.39
CA GLY A 252 33.32 -7.42 -31.49
C GLY A 252 32.71 -6.05 -31.15
N PHE A 253 33.56 -5.02 -31.11
CA PHE A 253 33.27 -3.58 -30.90
C PHE A 253 32.38 -2.94 -31.99
N LYS A 254 31.52 -1.96 -31.62
CA LYS A 254 31.41 -0.61 -32.24
C LYS A 254 30.45 0.33 -31.48
N GLN A 255 30.62 1.63 -31.70
CA GLN A 255 30.30 2.78 -30.86
C GLN A 255 29.28 3.73 -31.56
N GLY A 256 28.47 4.45 -30.77
CA GLY A 256 27.54 5.56 -31.17
C GLY A 256 26.07 5.16 -31.08
N GLU A 257 25.10 5.92 -30.55
CA GLU A 257 24.99 7.34 -30.15
C GLU A 257 23.84 7.47 -29.12
N ASP A 258 23.91 8.50 -28.28
CA ASP A 258 23.06 8.76 -27.11
C ASP A 258 21.60 9.14 -27.46
N THR A 259 20.62 8.52 -26.79
CA THR A 259 19.32 9.14 -26.49
C THR A 259 18.97 8.94 -25.01
N SER A 260 18.56 10.04 -24.39
CA SER A 260 18.45 10.26 -22.95
C SER A 260 17.36 9.42 -22.26
N SER A 261 17.80 8.52 -21.38
CA SER A 261 16.99 7.77 -20.40
C SER A 261 16.95 8.47 -19.03
N CYS A 262 15.92 8.18 -18.23
CA CYS A 262 15.72 8.73 -16.88
C CYS A 262 16.97 8.52 -16.01
N GLY A 263 17.64 9.64 -15.69
CA GLY A 263 18.98 9.68 -15.14
C GLY A 263 19.15 9.00 -13.78
N SER A 264 20.35 8.45 -13.61
CA SER A 264 20.85 7.63 -12.53
C SER A 264 21.17 8.37 -11.22
N ARG A 265 21.14 7.58 -10.13
CA ARG A 265 21.86 7.68 -8.84
C ARG A 265 22.46 9.05 -8.47
N ALA A 266 21.88 9.67 -7.44
CA ALA A 266 22.57 10.72 -6.68
C ALA A 266 23.64 10.09 -5.76
N ASP A 267 24.90 10.45 -6.01
CA ASP A 267 26.04 10.22 -5.12
C ASP A 267 25.85 11.03 -3.82
N ILE A 268 25.66 10.34 -2.70
CA ILE A 268 25.66 10.96 -1.38
C ILE A 268 27.11 10.96 -0.88
N SER A 269 27.87 11.96 -1.32
CA SER A 269 29.12 12.34 -0.65
C SER A 269 29.25 13.86 -0.62
N LYS A 270 28.45 14.45 0.27
CA LYS A 270 28.62 15.74 0.98
C LYS A 270 27.24 16.29 1.30
N LEU A 271 26.79 16.05 2.53
CA LEU A 271 26.05 16.97 3.39
C LEU A 271 26.19 16.45 4.82
#